data_AF-A0A935RW61-F1
#
_entry.id   AF-A0A935RW61-F1
#
_cell.length_a   1.000
_cell.length_b   1.000
_cell.length_c   1.000
_cell.angle_alpha   90.00
_cell.angle_beta   90.00
_cell.angle_gamma   90.00
#
_symmetry.space_group_name_H-M   'P 1'
#
loop_
_entity.id
_entity.type
_entity.pdbx_description
1 polymer ?
#
loop_
_entity_poly.entity_id
_entity_poly.type
_entity_poly.pdbx_seq_one_letter_code
_entity_poly.pdbx_strand_id
1 'polypeptide(L)'
;MPTSSGLSQRAYAYWERHPVALRPDQLEQLAAVLNISVSDLMGEKEEKKRGTGPTGRMKQLFEQANDLPRSQQQKIAAVLEAFISQQRQAEKQKA
;
A
#
# COMPACT_ATOMS: atom_id res chain seq x y z
N MET A 1 -18.91 -17.27 -19.93
CA MET A 1 -18.78 -16.94 -18.50
C MET A 1 -18.59 -15.43 -18.39
N PRO A 2 -19.45 -14.69 -17.68
CA PRO A 2 -19.20 -13.27 -17.42
C PRO A 2 -18.11 -13.15 -16.35
N THR A 3 -17.03 -12.43 -16.66
CA THR A 3 -16.02 -12.01 -15.68
C THR A 3 -16.65 -10.99 -14.72
N SER A 4 -16.23 -10.97 -13.46
CA SER A 4 -16.92 -10.22 -12.39
C SER A 4 -16.83 -8.68 -12.52
N SER A 5 -16.01 -8.16 -13.42
CA SER A 5 -16.09 -6.79 -13.91
C SER A 5 -17.09 -6.73 -15.05
N GLY A 6 -17.96 -5.72 -15.13
CA GLY A 6 -18.95 -5.55 -16.22
C GLY A 6 -18.36 -5.40 -17.63
N LEU A 7 -17.10 -5.79 -17.85
CA LEU A 7 -16.36 -5.82 -19.09
C LEU A 7 -16.43 -7.21 -19.71
N SER A 8 -16.90 -7.27 -20.95
CA SER A 8 -16.89 -8.51 -21.73
C SER A 8 -15.45 -8.95 -22.03
N GLN A 9 -15.16 -10.25 -21.94
CA GLN A 9 -13.89 -10.84 -22.36
C GLN A 9 -13.50 -10.43 -23.79
N ARG A 10 -14.50 -10.21 -24.66
CA ARG A 10 -14.30 -9.73 -26.03
C ARG A 10 -13.78 -8.29 -26.08
N ALA A 11 -14.24 -7.42 -25.18
CA ALA A 11 -13.75 -6.05 -25.08
C ALA A 11 -12.29 -6.02 -24.62
N TYR A 12 -11.96 -6.83 -23.60
CA TYR A 12 -10.60 -6.98 -23.13
C TYR A 12 -9.65 -7.49 -24.24
N ALA A 13 -10.03 -8.57 -24.94
CA ALA A 13 -9.23 -9.11 -26.05
C ALA A 13 -9.08 -8.13 -27.22
N TYR A 14 -10.03 -7.21 -27.39
CA TYR A 14 -9.94 -6.15 -28.38
C TYR A 14 -8.90 -5.10 -27.98
N TRP A 15 -8.88 -4.69 -26.70
CA TRP A 15 -7.92 -3.74 -26.14
C TRP A 15 -6.48 -4.24 -26.17
N GLU A 16 -6.26 -5.54 -26.01
CA GLU A 16 -4.90 -6.10 -26.13
C GLU A 16 -4.35 -6.04 -27.56
N ARG A 17 -5.23 -6.04 -28.57
CA ARG A 17 -4.85 -6.12 -29.99
C ARG A 17 -4.85 -4.78 -30.71
N HIS A 18 -5.49 -3.76 -30.13
CA HIS A 18 -5.68 -2.47 -30.77
C HIS A 18 -5.42 -1.33 -29.79
N PRO A 19 -4.82 -0.21 -30.25
CA PRO A 19 -4.71 0.98 -29.45
C PRO A 19 -6.11 1.60 -29.26
N VAL A 20 -6.63 1.52 -28.03
CA VAL A 20 -7.95 2.05 -27.66
C VAL A 20 -7.78 3.02 -26.50
N ALA A 21 -8.42 4.19 -26.61
CA ALA A 21 -8.52 5.12 -25.50
C ALA A 21 -9.51 4.58 -24.46
N LEU A 22 -8.98 4.13 -23.32
CA LEU A 22 -9.79 3.66 -22.19
C LEU A 22 -10.32 4.84 -21.39
N ARG A 23 -11.57 4.73 -20.92
CA ARG A 23 -12.13 5.71 -20.00
C ARG A 23 -11.57 5.51 -18.59
N PRO A 24 -11.51 6.55 -17.74
CA PRO A 24 -11.02 6.44 -16.36
C PRO A 24 -11.71 5.35 -15.53
N ASP A 25 -13.04 5.21 -15.66
CA ASP A 25 -13.82 4.17 -14.97
C ASP A 25 -13.41 2.74 -15.36
N GLN A 26 -12.95 2.55 -16.60
CA GLN A 26 -12.50 1.25 -17.11
C GLN A 26 -11.09 0.92 -16.64
N LEU A 27 -10.23 1.94 -16.51
CA LEU A 27 -8.89 1.80 -15.95
C LEU A 27 -8.94 1.39 -14.48
N GLU A 28 -9.81 2.03 -13.69
CA GLU A 28 -10.00 1.68 -12.28
C GLU A 28 -10.50 0.25 -12.10
N GLN A 29 -11.46 -0.18 -12.93
CA GLN A 29 -11.96 -1.55 -12.92
C GLN A 29 -10.88 -2.58 -13.27
N LEU A 30 -10.04 -2.29 -14.27
CA LEU A 30 -8.92 -3.15 -14.65
C LEU A 30 -7.89 -3.26 -13.52
N ALA A 31 -7.51 -2.13 -12.92
CA ALA A 31 -6.57 -2.09 -11.81
C ALA A 31 -7.08 -2.91 -10.61
N ALA A 32 -8.37 -2.81 -10.28
CA ALA A 32 -9.00 -3.58 -9.22
C ALA A 32 -8.99 -5.10 -9.49
N VAL A 33 -9.30 -5.52 -10.72
CA VAL A 33 -9.30 -6.94 -11.11
C VAL A 33 -7.88 -7.52 -11.09
N LEU A 34 -6.89 -6.73 -11.53
CA LEU A 34 -5.48 -7.13 -11.56
C LEU A 34 -4.77 -6.97 -10.21
N ASN A 35 -5.46 -6.39 -9.21
CA ASN A 35 -4.92 -6.08 -7.89
C ASN A 35 -3.62 -5.26 -7.93
N ILE A 36 -3.58 -4.25 -8.82
CA ILE A 36 -2.48 -3.29 -8.97
C ILE A 36 -3.01 -1.85 -8.85
N SER A 37 -2.12 -0.86 -8.74
CA SER A 37 -2.53 0.55 -8.83
C SER A 37 -2.79 0.96 -10.28
N VAL A 38 -3.59 2.01 -10.48
CA VAL A 38 -3.79 2.60 -11.82
C VAL A 38 -2.46 3.16 -12.36
N SER A 39 -1.58 3.68 -11.50
CA SER A 39 -0.24 4.14 -11.86
C SER A 39 0.61 3.00 -12.42
N ASP A 40 0.60 1.83 -11.78
CA ASP A 40 1.30 0.63 -12.27
C ASP A 40 0.75 0.19 -13.64
N LEU A 41 -0.57 0.28 -13.85
CA LEU A 41 -1.22 -0.04 -15.14
C LEU A 41 -0.77 0.90 -16.26
N MET A 42 -0.53 2.18 -15.95
CA MET A 42 -0.02 3.19 -16.87
C MET A 42 1.50 3.08 -17.12
N GLY A 43 2.18 2.12 -16.48
CA GLY A 43 3.63 1.99 -16.56
C GLY A 43 4.39 3.08 -15.78
N GLU A 44 3.67 3.91 -15.03
CA GLU A 44 4.25 4.76 -14.00
C GLU A 44 4.63 3.87 -12.84
N LYS A 45 5.81 3.22 -12.95
CA LYS A 45 6.46 2.73 -11.75
C LYS A 45 6.68 3.95 -10.89
N GLU A 46 5.84 4.14 -9.88
CA GLU A 46 6.23 4.96 -8.74
C GLU A 46 7.59 4.41 -8.33
N GLU A 47 8.65 5.19 -8.57
CA GLU A 47 9.92 4.91 -7.96
C GLU A 47 9.61 4.92 -6.47
N LYS A 48 9.46 3.72 -5.88
CA LYS A 48 9.33 3.57 -4.44
C LYS A 48 10.43 4.42 -3.88
N LYS A 49 10.07 5.60 -3.32
CA LYS A 49 11.05 6.54 -2.79
C LYS A 49 11.90 5.72 -1.85
N ARG A 50 13.10 5.36 -2.31
CA ARG A 50 14.05 4.59 -1.51
C ARG A 50 14.36 5.55 -0.39
N GLY A 51 13.71 5.34 0.76
CA GLY A 51 14.06 6.06 1.97
C GLY A 51 15.57 5.94 2.11
N THR A 52 16.23 7.06 2.37
CA THR A 52 17.68 7.16 2.40
C THR A 52 18.23 6.27 3.52
N GLY A 53 18.49 5.00 3.20
CA GLY A 53 18.98 3.99 4.14
C GLY A 53 18.53 2.56 3.79
N PRO A 54 19.20 1.53 4.34
CA PRO A 54 18.64 0.17 4.36
C PRO A 54 17.23 0.27 4.94
N THR A 55 16.23 -0.37 4.31
CA THR A 55 14.80 -0.35 4.69
C THR A 55 14.66 0.00 6.16
N GLY A 56 14.35 1.27 6.47
CA GLY A 56 14.71 1.88 7.77
C GLY A 56 14.44 0.90 8.90
N ARG A 57 15.42 0.60 9.75
CA ARG A 57 15.32 -0.42 10.82
C ARG A 57 13.97 -0.42 11.54
N MET A 58 13.38 0.78 11.71
CA MET A 58 12.02 0.98 12.20
C MET A 58 10.93 0.27 11.38
N LYS A 59 10.93 0.41 10.05
CA LYS A 59 10.02 -0.29 9.13
C LYS A 59 10.14 -1.81 9.25
N GLN A 60 11.37 -2.34 9.29
CA GLN A 60 11.58 -3.78 9.45
C GLN A 60 11.08 -4.30 10.81
N LEU A 61 11.31 -3.54 11.88
CA LEU A 61 10.79 -3.86 13.21
C LEU A 61 9.26 -3.78 13.25
N PHE A 62 8.65 -2.83 12.53
CA PHE A 62 7.21 -2.69 12.45
C PHE A 62 6.56 -3.84 11.68
N GLU A 63 7.13 -4.23 10.54
CA GLU A 63 6.70 -5.40 9.78
C GLU A 63 6.77 -6.66 10.65
N GLN A 64 7.90 -6.91 11.31
CA GLN A 64 8.07 -8.04 12.24
C GLN A 64 7.09 -8.00 13.41
N ALA A 65 6.83 -6.82 13.99
CA ALA A 65 5.87 -6.68 15.08
C ALA A 65 4.44 -6.98 14.63
N ASN A 66 4.08 -6.65 13.39
CA ASN A 66 2.75 -6.91 12.83
C ASN A 66 2.49 -8.42 12.61
N ASP A 67 3.54 -9.19 12.35
CA ASP A 67 3.43 -10.65 12.17
C ASP A 67 3.29 -11.44 13.49
N LEU A 68 3.46 -10.78 14.65
CA LEU A 68 3.36 -11.44 15.95
C LEU A 68 1.90 -11.70 16.37
N PRO A 69 1.65 -12.68 17.26
CA PRO A 69 0.33 -12.89 17.85
C PRO A 69 -0.21 -11.64 18.56
N ARG A 70 -1.54 -11.49 18.58
CA ARG A 70 -2.22 -10.28 19.10
C ARG A 70 -1.80 -9.88 20.53
N SER A 71 -1.53 -10.86 21.39
CA SER A 71 -1.06 -10.63 22.76
C SER A 71 0.35 -10.04 22.83
N GLN A 72 1.22 -10.38 21.88
CA GLN A 72 2.58 -9.84 21.78
C GLN A 72 2.56 -8.44 21.15
N GLN A 73 1.71 -8.22 20.14
CA GLN A 73 1.46 -6.89 19.57
C GLN A 73 1.03 -5.88 20.63
N GLN A 74 0.09 -6.26 21.51
CA GLN A 74 -0.38 -5.40 22.61
C GLN A 74 0.74 -5.01 23.58
N LYS A 75 1.66 -5.93 23.89
CA LYS A 75 2.83 -5.63 24.74
C LYS A 75 3.76 -4.62 24.07
N ILE A 76 4.01 -4.78 22.78
CA ILE A 76 4.84 -3.85 22.01
C ILE A 76 4.19 -2.46 21.95
N ALA A 77 2.88 -2.40 21.71
CA ALA A 77 2.13 -1.15 21.71
C ALA A 77 2.24 -0.42 23.06
N ALA A 78 2.06 -1.12 24.18
CA ALA A 78 2.16 -0.54 25.52
C ALA A 78 3.54 0.09 25.80
N VAL A 79 4.63 -0.58 25.37
CA VAL A 79 5.99 -0.04 25.51
C VAL A 79 6.19 1.21 24.66
N LEU A 80 5.72 1.20 23.41
CA LEU A 80 5.84 2.34 22.50
C LEU A 80 5.02 3.54 22.98
N GLU A 81 3.79 3.32 23.46
CA GLU A 81 2.94 4.37 24.03
C GLU A 81 3.59 5.03 25.25
N ALA A 82 4.15 4.22 26.15
CA ALA A 82 4.88 4.72 27.31
C ALA A 82 6.10 5.57 26.90
N PHE A 83 6.89 5.10 25.93
CA PHE A 83 8.06 5.85 25.46
C PHE A 83 7.70 7.18 24.77
N ILE A 84 6.67 7.17 23.91
CA ILE A 84 6.22 8.37 23.18
C ILE A 84 5.63 9.40 24.16
N SER A 85 4.83 8.95 25.13
CA SER A 85 4.26 9.85 26.14
C SER A 85 5.36 10.51 26.98
N GLN A 86 6.39 9.75 27.37
CA GLN A 86 7.55 10.28 28.08
C GLN A 86 8.28 11.36 27.28
N GLN A 87 8.55 11.13 25.98
CA GLN A 87 9.27 12.15 25.20
C GLN A 87 8.45 13.41 24.92
N ARG A 88 7.14 13.27 24.69
CA ARG A 88 6.26 14.45 24.57
C ARG A 88 6.20 15.26 25.85
N GLN A 89 6.28 14.62 27.00
CA GLN A 89 6.35 15.32 28.29
C GLN A 89 7.70 16.00 28.51
N ALA A 90 8.81 15.34 28.14
CA ALA A 90 10.16 15.91 28.23
C ALA A 90 10.33 17.12 27.30
N GLU A 91 9.75 17.10 26.10
CA GLU A 91 9.73 18.25 25.19
C GLU A 91 8.91 19.42 25.76
N LYS A 92 7.73 19.14 26.34
CA LYS A 92 6.89 20.17 26.97
C LYS A 92 7.50 20.80 28.23
N GLN A 93 8.41 20.11 28.91
CA GLN A 93 9.12 20.66 30.08
C GLN A 93 10.35 21.50 29.69
N LYS A 94 10.81 21.40 28.44
CA LYS A 94 11.95 22.18 27.91
C LYS A 94 11.54 23.42 27.12
N ALA A 95 10.25 23.60 26.84
CA ALA A 95 9.67 24.76 26.17
C ALA A 95 9.02 25.70 27.19
#